data_AF-A0A7G9RDG5-F1
#
_entry.id   AF-A0A7G9RDG5-F1
#
_cell.length_a   1.000
_cell.length_b   1.000
_cell.length_c   1.000
_cell.angle_alpha   90.00
_cell.angle_beta   90.00
_cell.angle_gamma   90.00
#
_symmetry.space_group_name_H-M   'P 1'
#
loop_
_entity.id
_entity.type
_entity.pdbx_description
1 polymer ?
#
loop_
_entity_poly.entity_id
_entity_poly.type
_entity_poly.pdbx_seq_one_letter_code
_entity_poly.pdbx_strand_id
1 'polypeptide(L)'
;MPPASSLGSDQPRTSTAARLRPGGRDAESVRFRRSVTLLVMTLLLPGSAQLVAGNKRVGRVALRVFLALVVLAVLVLGVGLLWHGLIYRLAVSPFMLGFFRLLLCAVAVGWALLFLDAWRIGQPLELAQRQRLAVVGLNGLLCFSVAGTLLFASHMVAVQRGFIIATFGDGAASSATDGRYNVLLLGGDSGSDRWGLRPDSISVASIDAETGRAIIFGLPRNMTNFPFAEGSVMAEQFPDGYDCGSECELNSLATWARDHEGLFPDSDNPGVEATIEGVEGITGLDVNYYAMVNLDGFRALVQAVGGLELNVRDRIPIGGVGGPVTGYIEPGVQRLNGFETLWFARSRESADDYSRMARQKCVMNAMLQQLSPRTVITKFESIAAAGSELITTDLPASELGRFAELAMKARSKPVASVSFVPPAIHTGNPDIDKIHDMVQDAVDRAEAKDEGAPAPAPQKKAPAKKKGFSHRGADTTVGGSIGTYSEGYAANKATDLSSAC
;
A
#
# COMPACT_ATOMS: atom_id res chain seq x y z
N MET A 1 21.24 66.08 -92.18
CA MET A 1 21.53 65.42 -93.48
C MET A 1 22.65 64.41 -93.26
N PRO A 2 22.49 63.15 -93.74
CA PRO A 2 23.39 61.99 -93.56
C PRO A 2 24.53 62.04 -94.64
N PRO A 3 25.39 61.01 -94.95
CA PRO A 3 25.39 59.55 -94.70
C PRO A 3 26.72 58.98 -94.11
N ALA A 4 26.79 57.80 -93.48
CA ALA A 4 26.51 56.39 -93.82
C ALA A 4 27.66 55.64 -94.51
N SER A 5 28.15 54.57 -93.85
CA SER A 5 28.74 53.39 -94.49
C SER A 5 28.55 52.16 -93.60
N SER A 6 27.99 51.13 -94.21
CA SER A 6 27.66 49.81 -93.66
C SER A 6 28.84 48.85 -93.79
N LEU A 7 28.83 47.77 -92.99
CA LEU A 7 29.12 46.38 -93.41
C LEU A 7 29.12 45.46 -92.18
N GLY A 8 28.57 44.24 -92.35
CA GLY A 8 28.89 43.09 -91.50
C GLY A 8 27.70 42.35 -90.91
N SER A 9 27.09 41.49 -91.73
CA SER A 9 26.27 40.37 -91.29
C SER A 9 27.16 39.18 -90.93
N ASP A 10 27.10 38.68 -89.69
CA ASP A 10 27.30 37.27 -89.39
C ASP A 10 26.72 36.92 -88.00
N GLN A 11 25.85 35.92 -87.97
CA GLN A 11 25.31 35.30 -86.75
C GLN A 11 26.34 34.27 -86.22
N PRO A 12 26.45 34.01 -84.90
CA PRO A 12 25.66 32.91 -84.36
C PRO A 12 25.23 33.02 -82.87
N ARG A 13 23.99 32.56 -82.63
CA ARG A 13 23.51 31.79 -81.47
C ARG A 13 24.35 31.84 -80.18
N THR A 14 23.89 32.59 -79.18
CA THR A 14 24.25 32.35 -77.78
C THR A 14 23.12 31.65 -77.04
N SER A 15 23.38 30.41 -76.65
CA SER A 15 22.56 29.64 -75.70
C SER A 15 22.63 30.32 -74.33
N THR A 16 21.49 30.75 -73.79
CA THR A 16 21.40 31.24 -72.42
C THR A 16 21.27 30.05 -71.48
N ALA A 17 22.41 29.49 -71.06
CA ALA A 17 22.45 28.51 -69.98
C ALA A 17 22.13 29.20 -68.65
N ALA A 18 20.99 28.86 -68.06
CA ALA A 18 20.61 29.23 -66.72
C ALA A 18 21.61 28.65 -65.71
N ARG A 19 22.40 29.51 -65.05
CA ARG A 19 23.23 29.12 -63.90
C ARG A 19 22.34 28.87 -62.68
N LEU A 20 22.13 27.60 -62.34
CA LEU A 20 21.65 27.16 -61.03
C LEU A 20 22.71 27.51 -59.97
N ARG A 21 22.36 28.37 -59.00
CA ARG A 21 23.21 28.70 -57.84
C ARG A 21 23.32 27.49 -56.89
N PRO A 22 24.52 27.02 -56.51
CA PRO A 22 24.69 25.85 -55.63
C PRO A 22 24.30 26.05 -54.15
N GLY A 23 24.12 27.30 -53.67
CA GLY A 23 24.00 27.60 -52.24
C GLY A 23 22.64 27.32 -51.56
N GLY A 24 21.61 26.90 -52.30
CA GLY A 24 20.25 26.75 -51.75
C GLY A 24 20.09 25.52 -50.84
N ARG A 25 20.63 24.36 -51.24
CA ARG A 25 20.45 23.10 -50.50
C ARG A 25 21.26 23.06 -49.20
N ASP A 26 22.47 23.62 -49.22
CA ASP A 26 23.32 23.66 -48.03
C ASP A 26 22.73 24.59 -46.96
N ALA A 27 22.25 25.77 -47.35
CA ALA A 27 21.60 26.71 -46.44
C ALA A 27 20.30 26.15 -45.83
N GLU A 28 19.52 25.40 -46.60
CA GLU A 28 18.29 24.75 -46.14
C GLU A 28 18.58 23.65 -45.11
N SER A 29 19.57 22.79 -45.38
CA SER A 29 19.98 21.73 -44.45
C SER A 29 20.51 22.28 -43.12
N VAL A 30 21.22 23.41 -43.16
CA VAL A 30 21.75 24.09 -41.97
C VAL A 30 20.62 24.68 -41.13
N ARG A 31 19.61 25.30 -41.75
CA ARG A 31 18.43 25.82 -41.05
C ARG A 31 17.64 24.70 -40.37
N PHE A 32 17.39 23.60 -41.07
CA PHE A 32 16.71 22.44 -40.50
C PHE A 32 17.46 21.87 -39.29
N ARG A 33 18.78 21.65 -39.42
CA ARG A 33 19.63 21.17 -38.31
C ARG A 33 19.57 22.12 -37.12
N ARG A 34 19.65 23.44 -37.36
CA ARG A 34 19.53 24.44 -36.29
C ARG A 34 18.21 24.35 -35.55
N SER A 35 17.08 24.25 -36.26
CA SER A 35 15.75 24.14 -35.64
C SER A 35 15.64 22.86 -34.79
N VAL A 36 16.14 21.73 -35.28
CA VAL A 36 16.18 20.47 -34.51
C VAL A 36 17.07 20.60 -33.28
N THR A 37 18.26 21.19 -33.42
CA THR A 37 19.18 21.41 -32.29
C THR A 37 18.53 22.22 -31.18
N LEU A 38 17.79 23.29 -31.51
CA LEU A 38 17.09 24.11 -30.49
C LEU A 38 16.02 23.30 -29.73
N LEU A 39 15.32 22.39 -30.40
CA LEU A 39 14.36 21.49 -29.73
C LEU A 39 15.06 20.50 -28.79
N VAL A 40 16.14 19.87 -29.25
CA VAL A 40 16.92 18.92 -28.42
C VAL A 40 17.56 19.64 -27.22
N MET A 41 18.06 20.85 -27.42
CA MET A 41 18.58 21.69 -26.34
C MET A 41 17.51 21.93 -25.27
N THR A 42 16.28 22.28 -25.67
CA THR A 42 15.16 22.51 -24.75
C THR A 42 14.71 21.23 -24.04
N LEU A 43 14.82 20.07 -24.69
CA LEU A 43 14.54 18.77 -24.10
C LEU A 43 15.52 18.42 -22.98
N LEU A 44 16.82 18.64 -23.19
CA LEU A 44 17.87 18.28 -22.22
C LEU A 44 18.01 19.31 -21.10
N LEU A 45 17.91 20.59 -21.45
CA LEU A 45 18.12 21.71 -20.54
C LEU A 45 17.11 22.82 -20.87
N PRO A 46 15.97 22.90 -20.15
CA PRO A 46 14.90 23.82 -20.49
C PRO A 46 15.38 25.27 -20.42
N GLY A 47 15.03 26.07 -21.43
CA GLY A 47 15.46 27.47 -21.55
C GLY A 47 16.78 27.70 -22.29
N SER A 48 17.53 26.63 -22.61
CA SER A 48 18.82 26.74 -23.32
C SER A 48 18.69 27.27 -24.75
N ALA A 49 17.64 26.90 -25.48
CA ALA A 49 17.36 27.45 -26.82
C ALA A 49 17.12 28.97 -26.76
N GLN A 50 16.38 29.44 -25.77
CA GLN A 50 16.10 30.85 -25.53
C GLN A 50 17.34 31.64 -25.11
N LEU A 51 18.27 31.02 -24.37
CA LEU A 51 19.55 31.64 -24.02
C LEU A 51 20.43 31.89 -25.24
N VAL A 52 20.48 30.93 -26.17
CA VAL A 52 21.39 30.98 -27.33
C VAL A 52 20.80 31.79 -28.48
N ALA A 53 19.52 31.59 -28.80
CA ALA A 53 18.91 32.09 -30.04
C ALA A 53 17.64 32.94 -29.83
N GLY A 54 17.17 33.12 -28.60
CA GLY A 54 15.91 33.80 -28.29
C GLY A 54 16.02 34.86 -27.19
N ASN A 55 14.98 34.94 -26.35
CA ASN A 55 14.95 35.90 -25.24
C ASN A 55 15.79 35.40 -24.05
N LYS A 56 16.96 36.02 -23.87
CA LYS A 56 17.91 35.71 -22.78
C LYS A 56 17.34 35.89 -21.37
N ARG A 57 16.27 36.66 -21.17
CA ARG A 57 15.61 36.74 -19.85
C ARG A 57 14.82 35.48 -19.56
N VAL A 58 13.97 35.05 -20.50
CA VAL A 58 13.17 33.81 -20.39
C VAL A 58 14.08 32.60 -20.20
N GLY A 59 15.13 32.49 -21.02
CA GLY A 59 16.08 31.40 -20.91
C GLY A 59 16.83 31.35 -19.56
N ARG A 60 17.22 32.50 -18.99
CA ARG A 60 17.86 32.54 -17.66
C ARG A 60 16.88 32.15 -16.54
N VAL A 61 15.64 32.60 -16.61
CA VAL A 61 14.61 32.26 -15.61
C VAL A 61 14.32 30.77 -15.65
N ALA A 62 14.04 30.21 -16.83
CA ALA A 62 13.79 28.79 -17.01
C ALA A 62 14.94 27.92 -16.50
N LEU A 63 16.19 28.27 -16.86
CA LEU A 63 17.36 27.54 -16.39
C LEU A 63 17.53 27.62 -14.87
N ARG A 64 17.33 28.80 -14.26
CA ARG A 64 17.42 28.95 -12.79
C ARG A 64 16.35 28.14 -12.08
N VAL A 65 15.11 28.14 -12.57
CA VAL A 65 14.03 27.33 -12.00
C VAL A 65 14.38 25.85 -12.11
N PHE A 66 14.81 25.39 -13.28
CA PHE A 66 15.22 23.99 -13.48
C PHE A 66 16.36 23.59 -12.55
N LEU A 67 17.44 24.38 -12.49
CA LEU A 67 18.55 24.11 -11.59
C LEU A 67 18.13 24.13 -10.12
N ALA A 68 17.27 25.05 -9.71
CA ALA A 68 16.73 25.09 -8.36
C ALA A 68 15.90 23.84 -8.03
N LEU A 69 15.07 23.36 -8.97
CA LEU A 69 14.32 22.11 -8.83
C LEU A 69 15.23 20.89 -8.76
N VAL A 70 16.29 20.84 -9.56
CA VAL A 70 17.29 19.76 -9.51
C VAL A 70 18.03 19.78 -8.18
N VAL A 71 18.49 20.94 -7.72
CA VAL A 71 19.15 21.10 -6.42
C VAL A 71 18.20 20.69 -5.29
N LEU A 72 16.95 21.14 -5.32
CA LEU A 72 15.94 20.76 -4.34
C LEU A 72 15.71 19.25 -4.35
N ALA A 73 15.58 18.63 -5.53
CA ALA A 73 15.41 17.17 -5.65
C ALA A 73 16.61 16.41 -5.09
N VAL A 74 17.84 16.86 -5.38
CA VAL A 74 19.07 16.26 -4.84
C VAL A 74 19.16 16.46 -3.33
N LEU A 75 18.78 17.62 -2.80
CA LEU A 75 18.75 17.87 -1.35
C LEU A 75 17.71 16.99 -0.66
N VAL A 76 16.50 16.90 -1.19
CA VAL A 76 15.44 16.03 -0.65
C VAL A 76 15.88 14.57 -0.69
N LEU A 77 16.50 14.12 -1.79
CA LEU A 77 17.02 12.77 -1.90
C LEU A 77 18.20 12.52 -0.95
N GLY A 78 19.11 13.46 -0.81
CA GLY A 78 20.24 13.39 0.11
C GLY A 78 19.81 13.34 1.58
N VAL A 79 18.91 14.23 1.99
CA VAL A 79 18.30 14.20 3.34
C VAL A 79 17.53 12.91 3.53
N GLY A 80 16.79 12.45 2.52
CA GLY A 80 16.02 11.23 2.57
C GLY A 80 16.87 9.95 2.68
N LEU A 81 18.09 9.93 2.13
CA LEU A 81 19.05 8.83 2.33
C LEU A 81 19.61 8.80 3.76
N LEU A 82 19.70 9.94 4.43
CA LEU A 82 20.14 10.04 5.82
C LEU A 82 18.98 9.78 6.79
N TRP A 83 17.80 10.29 6.47
CA TRP A 83 16.57 10.24 7.25
C TRP A 83 15.44 9.63 6.41
N HIS A 84 15.47 8.30 6.27
CA HIS A 84 14.49 7.53 5.51
C HIS A 84 13.03 7.87 5.88
N GLY A 85 12.75 8.14 7.17
CA GLY A 85 11.44 8.55 7.66
C GLY A 85 10.87 9.80 6.99
N LEU A 86 11.71 10.76 6.58
CA LEU A 86 11.27 11.99 5.92
C LEU A 86 10.64 11.68 4.55
N ILE A 87 11.25 10.81 3.74
CA ILE A 87 10.72 10.46 2.41
C ILE A 87 9.32 9.86 2.57
N TYR A 88 9.15 8.93 3.51
CA TYR A 88 7.86 8.27 3.70
C TYR A 88 6.78 9.23 4.19
N ARG A 89 7.10 10.11 5.15
CA ARG A 89 6.18 11.17 5.61
C ARG A 89 5.75 12.10 4.47
N LEU A 90 6.69 12.52 3.62
CA LEU A 90 6.36 13.34 2.45
C LEU A 90 5.53 12.58 1.42
N ALA A 91 5.80 11.28 1.22
CA ALA A 91 5.12 10.45 0.25
C ALA A 91 3.67 10.12 0.63
N VAL A 92 3.30 10.14 1.91
CA VAL A 92 1.94 9.86 2.38
C VAL A 92 1.18 11.11 2.83
N SER A 93 1.84 12.27 2.93
CA SER A 93 1.20 13.52 3.35
C SER A 93 0.27 14.08 2.24
N PRO A 94 -1.04 14.20 2.48
CA PRO A 94 -1.97 14.74 1.47
C PRO A 94 -1.63 16.17 1.04
N PHE A 95 -1.12 16.99 1.97
CA PHE A 95 -0.69 18.36 1.67
C PHE A 95 0.51 18.36 0.71
N MET A 96 1.53 17.57 1.01
CA MET A 96 2.75 17.51 0.17
C MET A 96 2.45 16.91 -1.20
N LEU A 97 1.64 15.86 -1.27
CA LEU A 97 1.16 15.31 -2.54
C LEU A 97 0.39 16.36 -3.36
N GLY A 98 -0.45 17.16 -2.71
CA GLY A 98 -1.14 18.28 -3.36
C GLY A 98 -0.18 19.32 -3.95
N PHE A 99 0.85 19.70 -3.19
CA PHE A 99 1.90 20.59 -3.66
C PHE A 99 2.67 20.00 -4.84
N PHE A 100 3.11 18.73 -4.76
CA PHE A 100 3.82 18.06 -5.85
C PHE A 100 2.98 17.94 -7.12
N ARG A 101 1.68 17.68 -7.00
CA ARG A 101 0.73 17.69 -8.12
C ARG A 101 0.76 19.02 -8.87
N LEU A 102 0.59 20.13 -8.14
CA LEU A 102 0.58 21.47 -8.72
C LEU A 102 1.94 21.84 -9.33
N LEU A 103 3.03 21.45 -8.66
CA LEU A 103 4.39 21.64 -9.17
C LEU A 103 4.60 20.91 -10.49
N LEU A 104 4.20 19.64 -10.60
CA LEU A 104 4.31 18.85 -11.83
C LEU A 104 3.50 19.48 -12.98
N CYS A 105 2.27 19.94 -12.71
CA CYS A 105 1.47 20.66 -13.70
C CYS A 105 2.16 21.96 -14.16
N ALA A 106 2.70 22.75 -13.23
CA ALA A 106 3.39 24.00 -13.55
C ALA A 106 4.65 23.75 -14.38
N VAL A 107 5.44 22.72 -14.04
CA VAL A 107 6.62 22.31 -14.82
C VAL A 107 6.21 21.83 -16.22
N ALA A 108 5.13 21.04 -16.35
CA ALA A 108 4.62 20.58 -17.63
C ALA A 108 4.24 21.74 -18.56
N VAL A 109 3.47 22.71 -18.04
CA VAL A 109 3.06 23.92 -18.78
C VAL A 109 4.29 24.76 -19.14
N GLY A 110 5.20 24.98 -18.20
CA GLY A 110 6.43 25.73 -18.43
C GLY A 110 7.28 25.10 -19.54
N TRP A 111 7.46 23.78 -19.52
CA TRP A 111 8.23 23.06 -20.54
C TRP A 111 7.55 23.10 -21.92
N ALA A 112 6.23 22.95 -21.97
CA ALA A 112 5.46 23.08 -23.21
C ALA A 112 5.60 24.48 -23.84
N LEU A 113 5.52 25.54 -23.02
CA LEU A 113 5.74 26.91 -23.47
C LEU A 113 7.16 27.12 -24.01
N LEU A 114 8.16 26.51 -23.39
CA LEU A 114 9.55 26.57 -23.88
C LEU A 114 9.73 25.82 -25.20
N PHE A 115 9.06 24.69 -25.41
CA PHE A 115 9.05 23.99 -26.70
C PHE A 115 8.37 24.83 -27.79
N LEU A 116 7.21 25.42 -27.49
CA LEU A 116 6.52 26.32 -28.43
C LEU A 116 7.39 27.52 -28.82
N ASP A 117 8.09 28.12 -27.85
CA ASP A 117 8.99 29.24 -28.14
C ASP A 117 10.27 28.79 -28.87
N ALA A 118 10.83 27.61 -28.54
CA ALA A 118 11.97 27.05 -29.28
C ALA A 118 11.60 26.74 -30.74
N TRP A 119 10.41 26.20 -30.96
CA TRP A 119 9.84 26.01 -32.30
C TRP A 119 9.69 27.34 -33.04
N ARG A 120 9.18 28.40 -32.38
CA ARG A 120 9.08 29.75 -32.94
C ARG A 120 10.45 30.32 -33.34
N ILE A 121 11.46 30.18 -32.47
CA ILE A 121 12.84 30.65 -32.73
C ILE A 121 13.47 29.91 -33.91
N GLY A 122 13.11 28.64 -34.12
CA GLY A 122 13.56 27.84 -35.25
C GLY A 122 13.05 28.28 -36.63
N GLN A 123 12.25 29.36 -36.72
CA GLN A 123 11.72 29.94 -37.97
C GLN A 123 11.17 28.89 -38.96
N PRO A 124 10.20 28.05 -38.55
CA PRO A 124 9.74 26.91 -39.34
C PRO A 124 9.08 27.32 -40.67
N LEU A 125 8.59 28.56 -40.78
CA LEU A 125 8.01 29.13 -41.99
C LEU A 125 9.04 29.37 -43.10
N GLU A 126 10.33 29.39 -42.79
CA GLU A 126 11.41 29.52 -43.78
C GLU A 126 11.90 28.16 -44.33
N LEU A 127 11.44 27.05 -43.74
CA LEU A 127 11.79 25.70 -44.17
C LEU A 127 10.89 25.23 -45.33
N ALA A 128 11.42 24.34 -46.18
CA ALA A 128 10.62 23.65 -47.16
C ALA A 128 9.53 22.80 -46.51
N GLN A 129 8.45 22.54 -47.25
CA GLN A 129 7.22 21.95 -46.71
C GLN A 129 7.45 20.63 -45.96
N ARG A 130 8.28 19.72 -46.51
CA ARG A 130 8.59 18.43 -45.86
C ARG A 130 9.36 18.60 -44.55
N GLN A 131 10.35 19.49 -44.54
CA GLN A 131 11.16 19.78 -43.35
C GLN A 131 10.35 20.51 -42.28
N ARG A 132 9.48 21.44 -42.69
CA ARG A 132 8.55 22.13 -41.79
C ARG A 132 7.62 21.15 -41.09
N LEU A 133 7.01 20.23 -41.84
CA LEU A 133 6.16 19.18 -41.27
C LEU A 133 6.94 18.30 -40.29
N ALA A 134 8.19 17.94 -40.62
CA ALA A 134 9.04 17.17 -39.72
C ALA A 134 9.37 17.92 -38.42
N VAL A 135 9.71 19.21 -38.47
CA VAL A 135 10.01 20.02 -37.28
C VAL A 135 8.77 20.24 -36.42
N VAL A 136 7.61 20.49 -37.04
CA VAL A 136 6.33 20.61 -36.33
C VAL A 136 5.96 19.29 -35.66
N GLY A 137 6.06 18.18 -36.38
CA GLY A 137 5.80 16.84 -35.86
C GLY A 137 6.73 16.48 -34.71
N LEU A 138 8.03 16.75 -34.85
CA LEU A 138 9.02 16.53 -33.80
C LEU A 138 8.73 17.38 -32.55
N ASN A 139 8.45 18.68 -32.72
CA ASN A 139 8.11 19.55 -31.59
C ASN A 139 6.84 19.07 -30.88
N GLY A 140 5.81 18.71 -31.64
CA GLY A 140 4.58 18.11 -31.11
C GLY A 140 4.90 16.86 -30.30
N LEU A 141 5.63 15.92 -30.88
CA LEU A 141 6.04 14.67 -30.21
C LEU A 141 6.79 14.93 -28.91
N LEU A 142 7.81 15.80 -28.92
CA LEU A 142 8.61 16.12 -27.74
C LEU A 142 7.77 16.82 -26.66
N CYS A 143 6.96 17.80 -27.06
CA CYS A 143 6.07 18.54 -26.16
C CYS A 143 5.05 17.60 -25.51
N PHE A 144 4.34 16.78 -26.30
CA PHE A 144 3.37 15.82 -25.78
C PHE A 144 4.03 14.74 -24.93
N SER A 145 5.24 14.28 -25.27
CA SER A 145 5.93 13.26 -24.47
C SER A 145 6.33 13.80 -23.10
N VAL A 146 7.00 14.96 -23.05
CA VAL A 146 7.46 15.55 -21.77
C VAL A 146 6.27 16.03 -20.93
N ALA A 147 5.38 16.85 -21.51
CA ALA A 147 4.22 17.35 -20.78
C ALA A 147 3.27 16.22 -20.42
N GLY A 148 3.03 15.26 -21.31
CA GLY A 148 2.20 14.09 -21.05
C GLY A 148 2.75 13.23 -19.92
N THR A 149 4.06 12.97 -19.87
CA THR A 149 4.68 12.22 -18.76
C THR A 149 4.51 12.94 -17.43
N LEU A 150 4.73 14.26 -17.40
CA LEU A 150 4.58 15.06 -16.18
C LEU A 150 3.12 15.17 -15.72
N LEU A 151 2.17 15.32 -16.65
CA LEU A 151 0.75 15.35 -16.35
C LEU A 151 0.23 13.99 -15.91
N PHE A 152 0.73 12.89 -16.49
CA PHE A 152 0.44 11.55 -16.02
C PHE A 152 0.97 11.31 -14.61
N ALA A 153 2.21 11.70 -14.32
CA ALA A 153 2.76 11.64 -12.96
C ALA A 153 1.93 12.48 -11.98
N SER A 154 1.48 13.68 -12.39
CA SER A 154 0.58 14.53 -11.61
C SER A 154 -0.76 13.85 -11.34
N HIS A 155 -1.33 13.17 -12.34
CA HIS A 155 -2.55 12.38 -12.18
C HIS A 155 -2.36 11.23 -11.19
N MET A 156 -1.25 10.49 -11.26
CA MET A 156 -0.93 9.43 -10.28
C MET A 156 -0.84 9.96 -8.85
N VAL A 157 -0.15 11.10 -8.66
CA VAL A 157 -0.10 11.78 -7.35
C VAL A 157 -1.50 12.20 -6.89
N ALA A 158 -2.37 12.61 -7.81
CA ALA A 158 -3.75 12.95 -7.51
C ALA A 158 -4.57 11.75 -7.05
N VAL A 159 -4.44 10.61 -7.73
CA VAL A 159 -5.09 9.33 -7.37
C VAL A 159 -4.61 8.89 -5.98
N GLN A 160 -3.31 8.96 -5.73
CA GLN A 160 -2.74 8.63 -4.43
C GLN A 160 -3.29 9.51 -3.31
N ARG A 161 -3.27 10.83 -3.50
CA ARG A 161 -3.83 11.77 -2.53
C ARG A 161 -5.32 11.53 -2.29
N GLY A 162 -6.08 11.29 -3.37
CA GLY A 162 -7.51 11.04 -3.33
C GLY A 162 -7.84 9.80 -2.50
N PHE A 163 -7.13 8.69 -2.73
CA PHE A 163 -7.26 7.47 -1.94
C PHE A 163 -6.94 7.72 -0.46
N ILE A 164 -5.83 8.40 -0.16
CA ILE A 164 -5.44 8.65 1.24
C ILE A 164 -6.53 9.45 1.98
N ILE A 165 -7.06 10.51 1.36
CA ILE A 165 -8.11 11.31 1.97
C ILE A 165 -9.41 10.51 2.11
N ALA A 166 -9.78 9.73 1.10
CA ALA A 166 -11.02 8.95 1.11
C ALA A 166 -11.00 7.82 2.15
N THR A 167 -9.85 7.20 2.39
CA THR A 167 -9.72 6.04 3.30
C THR A 167 -9.38 6.42 4.73
N PHE A 168 -8.50 7.40 4.93
CA PHE A 168 -7.98 7.75 6.27
C PHE A 168 -8.61 9.03 6.84
N GLY A 169 -9.22 9.88 6.02
CA GLY A 169 -9.89 11.10 6.49
C GLY A 169 -8.98 12.07 7.28
N ASP A 170 -9.63 13.02 7.96
CA ASP A 170 -8.98 14.09 8.75
C ASP A 170 -9.28 13.94 10.27
N GLY A 171 -9.45 12.71 10.75
CA GLY A 171 -9.75 12.39 12.16
C GLY A 171 -8.68 12.82 13.16
N ALA A 172 -8.98 12.70 14.46
CA ALA A 172 -8.05 13.05 15.53
C ALA A 172 -6.99 11.96 15.74
N ALA A 173 -5.75 12.36 15.99
CA ALA A 173 -4.68 11.44 16.35
C ALA A 173 -4.84 10.96 17.80
N SER A 174 -4.79 9.64 18.00
CA SER A 174 -4.73 8.99 19.31
C SER A 174 -3.27 8.87 19.77
N SER A 175 -3.04 9.05 21.07
CA SER A 175 -1.72 8.85 21.70
C SER A 175 -1.49 7.38 22.03
N ALA A 176 -0.22 6.95 22.02
CA ALA A 176 0.13 5.61 22.48
C ALA A 176 -0.29 5.41 23.95
N THR A 177 -0.86 4.24 24.25
CA THR A 177 -1.16 3.77 25.60
C THR A 177 -0.01 2.86 26.04
N ASP A 178 0.57 3.10 27.21
CA ASP A 178 1.70 2.33 27.76
C ASP A 178 2.85 2.13 26.76
N GLY A 179 3.15 3.17 25.99
CA GLY A 179 4.24 3.15 25.00
C GLY A 179 3.93 2.35 23.73
N ARG A 180 2.69 1.88 23.54
CA ARG A 180 2.28 1.09 22.37
C ARG A 180 1.06 1.68 21.67
N TYR A 181 0.97 1.44 20.37
CA TYR A 181 -0.24 1.64 19.58
C TYR A 181 -0.91 0.28 19.35
N ASN A 182 -2.12 0.10 19.84
CA ASN A 182 -2.91 -1.10 19.61
C ASN A 182 -3.88 -0.84 18.46
N VAL A 183 -3.74 -1.60 17.38
CA VAL A 183 -4.59 -1.49 16.19
C VAL A 183 -5.41 -2.76 16.03
N LEU A 184 -6.74 -2.65 16.11
CA LEU A 184 -7.66 -3.75 15.88
C LEU A 184 -7.75 -4.07 14.38
N LEU A 185 -7.39 -5.28 14.00
CA LEU A 185 -7.45 -5.80 12.64
C LEU A 185 -8.69 -6.70 12.49
N LEU A 186 -9.62 -6.27 11.63
CA LEU A 186 -10.87 -6.98 11.36
C LEU A 186 -10.89 -7.49 9.92
N GLY A 187 -11.25 -8.75 9.74
CA GLY A 187 -11.57 -9.34 8.45
C GLY A 187 -13.01 -9.85 8.46
N GLY A 188 -13.87 -9.29 7.62
CA GLY A 188 -15.30 -9.58 7.64
C GLY A 188 -15.94 -9.59 6.26
N ASP A 189 -17.14 -10.16 6.19
CA ASP A 189 -17.98 -10.17 4.99
C ASP A 189 -18.85 -8.91 4.93
N SER A 190 -18.26 -7.76 4.59
CA SER A 190 -18.99 -6.51 4.38
C SER A 190 -18.91 -6.08 2.90
N GLY A 191 -20.01 -5.58 2.33
CA GLY A 191 -20.05 -5.08 0.95
C GLY A 191 -21.22 -4.13 0.75
N SER A 192 -21.16 -3.27 -0.28
CA SER A 192 -22.24 -2.33 -0.63
C SER A 192 -23.61 -3.02 -0.81
N ASP A 193 -23.56 -4.30 -1.16
CA ASP A 193 -24.72 -5.13 -1.50
C ASP A 193 -25.05 -6.14 -0.37
N ARG A 194 -24.32 -6.09 0.75
CA ARG A 194 -24.45 -7.01 1.89
C ARG A 194 -24.68 -6.26 3.20
N TRP A 195 -25.83 -6.56 3.80
CA TRP A 195 -26.20 -6.15 5.15
C TRP A 195 -25.44 -6.99 6.18
N GLY A 196 -24.69 -6.34 7.08
CA GLY A 196 -24.12 -6.96 8.28
C GLY A 196 -22.59 -7.12 8.25
N LEU A 197 -21.90 -6.35 9.08
CA LEU A 197 -20.50 -6.59 9.41
C LEU A 197 -20.43 -7.73 10.43
N ARG A 198 -19.98 -8.93 10.04
CA ARG A 198 -19.61 -10.00 10.98
C ARG A 198 -18.14 -10.37 10.79
N PRO A 199 -17.23 -9.96 11.69
CA PRO A 199 -15.81 -10.24 11.52
C PRO A 199 -15.49 -11.71 11.82
N ASP A 200 -14.87 -12.40 10.85
CA ASP A 200 -14.42 -13.78 10.98
C ASP A 200 -12.93 -13.91 11.33
N SER A 201 -12.22 -12.79 11.28
CA SER A 201 -10.83 -12.62 11.72
C SER A 201 -10.77 -11.40 12.62
N ILE A 202 -10.34 -11.59 13.86
CA ILE A 202 -10.24 -10.53 14.88
C ILE A 202 -8.87 -10.67 15.52
N SER A 203 -8.02 -9.65 15.37
CA SER A 203 -6.68 -9.64 15.94
C SER A 203 -6.29 -8.23 16.37
N VAL A 204 -5.56 -8.09 17.47
CA VAL A 204 -4.95 -6.81 17.88
C VAL A 204 -3.47 -6.81 17.51
N ALA A 205 -3.04 -5.81 16.75
CA ALA A 205 -1.64 -5.52 16.50
C ALA A 205 -1.15 -4.47 17.50
N SER A 206 -0.39 -4.89 18.51
CA SER A 206 0.25 -4.01 19.48
C SER A 206 1.65 -3.64 19.02
N ILE A 207 1.88 -2.36 18.72
CA ILE A 207 3.08 -1.84 18.06
C ILE A 207 3.78 -0.87 19.01
N ASP A 208 5.03 -1.17 19.36
CA ASP A 208 5.87 -0.27 20.15
C ASP A 208 6.04 1.11 19.46
N ALA A 209 5.74 2.19 20.18
CA ALA A 209 5.69 3.56 19.67
C ALA A 209 7.07 4.11 19.28
N GLU A 210 8.17 3.51 19.75
CA GLU A 210 9.53 3.97 19.46
C GLU A 210 10.24 3.06 18.46
N THR A 211 10.15 1.75 18.68
CA THR A 211 10.92 0.73 17.97
C THR A 211 10.15 0.06 16.85
N GLY A 212 8.82 0.18 16.83
CA GLY A 212 7.93 -0.47 15.87
C GLY A 212 7.78 -1.98 16.06
N ARG A 213 8.38 -2.59 17.10
CA ARG A 213 8.22 -4.03 17.36
C ARG A 213 6.74 -4.35 17.60
N ALA A 214 6.24 -5.32 16.84
CA ALA A 214 4.83 -5.68 16.86
C ALA A 214 4.57 -7.05 17.52
N ILE A 215 3.44 -7.14 18.21
CA ILE A 215 2.84 -8.37 18.72
C ILE A 215 1.45 -8.48 18.11
N ILE A 216 1.09 -9.66 17.59
CA ILE A 216 -0.27 -9.95 17.10
C ILE A 216 -0.97 -10.87 18.09
N PHE A 217 -2.02 -10.36 18.73
CA PHE A 217 -2.93 -11.11 19.58
C PHE A 217 -4.15 -11.55 18.76
N GLY A 218 -4.26 -12.84 18.46
CA GLY A 218 -5.39 -13.38 17.69
C GLY A 218 -6.52 -13.85 18.60
N LEU A 219 -7.73 -13.33 18.36
CA LEU A 219 -8.95 -13.68 19.09
C LEU A 219 -9.85 -14.60 18.25
N PRO A 220 -10.36 -15.70 18.82
CA PRO A 220 -11.31 -16.55 18.13
C PRO A 220 -12.68 -15.87 18.06
N ARG A 221 -13.24 -15.81 16.85
CA ARG A 221 -14.55 -15.20 16.60
C ARG A 221 -15.70 -15.80 17.44
N ASN A 222 -15.55 -17.05 17.89
CA ASN A 222 -16.53 -17.84 18.64
C ASN A 222 -16.25 -17.85 20.14
N MET A 223 -15.49 -16.89 20.66
CA MET A 223 -15.34 -16.68 22.10
C MET A 223 -16.69 -16.21 22.67
N THR A 224 -17.09 -16.74 23.82
CA THR A 224 -18.32 -16.38 24.54
C THR A 224 -17.99 -16.14 26.02
N ASN A 225 -18.92 -15.56 26.79
CA ASN A 225 -18.77 -15.35 28.24
C ASN A 225 -17.52 -14.50 28.59
N PHE A 226 -17.30 -13.42 27.86
CA PHE A 226 -16.21 -12.48 28.11
C PHE A 226 -16.77 -11.13 28.62
N PRO A 227 -15.98 -10.37 29.41
CA PRO A 227 -16.36 -9.05 29.88
C PRO A 227 -16.11 -7.97 28.83
N PHE A 228 -16.62 -6.76 29.10
CA PHE A 228 -16.40 -5.56 28.29
C PHE A 228 -15.53 -4.55 29.03
N ALA A 229 -14.96 -3.58 28.31
CA ALA A 229 -14.24 -2.47 28.91
C ALA A 229 -15.11 -1.70 29.93
N GLU A 230 -14.54 -1.33 31.08
CA GLU A 230 -15.30 -0.61 32.10
C GLU A 230 -15.79 0.75 31.59
N GLY A 231 -17.07 1.05 31.83
CA GLY A 231 -17.68 2.31 31.39
C GLY A 231 -18.04 2.37 29.90
N SER A 232 -17.89 1.27 29.18
CA SER A 232 -18.30 1.16 27.78
C SER A 232 -19.82 0.96 27.63
N VAL A 233 -20.36 1.23 26.43
CA VAL A 233 -21.79 1.02 26.17
C VAL A 233 -22.16 -0.44 26.38
N MET A 234 -21.34 -1.37 25.89
CA MET A 234 -21.55 -2.80 26.05
C MET A 234 -21.48 -3.25 27.51
N ALA A 235 -20.60 -2.69 28.33
CA ALA A 235 -20.55 -3.00 29.77
C ALA A 235 -21.84 -2.56 30.51
N GLU A 236 -22.48 -1.46 30.08
CA GLU A 236 -23.77 -1.04 30.63
C GLU A 236 -24.92 -1.98 30.22
N GLN A 237 -24.88 -2.47 28.97
CA GLN A 237 -25.92 -3.36 28.43
C GLN A 237 -25.75 -4.82 28.87
N PHE A 238 -24.52 -5.24 29.16
CA PHE A 238 -24.13 -6.59 29.54
C PHE A 238 -23.18 -6.58 30.75
N PRO A 239 -23.68 -6.19 31.94
CA PRO A 239 -22.85 -6.02 33.14
C PRO A 239 -22.22 -7.33 33.64
N ASP A 240 -22.86 -8.47 33.36
CA ASP A 240 -22.37 -9.81 33.73
C ASP A 240 -21.53 -10.46 32.60
N GLY A 241 -21.21 -9.70 31.55
CA GLY A 241 -20.49 -10.17 30.36
C GLY A 241 -21.42 -10.65 29.23
N TYR A 242 -20.82 -11.02 28.10
CA TYR A 242 -21.57 -11.45 26.91
C TYR A 242 -21.97 -12.94 26.99
N ASP A 243 -22.96 -13.23 27.84
CA ASP A 243 -23.23 -14.57 28.36
C ASP A 243 -24.52 -15.26 27.86
N CYS A 244 -25.11 -14.77 26.77
CA CYS A 244 -26.40 -15.28 26.24
C CYS A 244 -26.32 -16.63 25.50
N GLY A 245 -25.35 -17.48 25.82
CA GLY A 245 -25.16 -18.80 25.23
C GLY A 245 -24.46 -18.77 23.85
N SER A 246 -24.79 -19.72 22.97
CA SER A 246 -24.11 -19.90 21.68
C SER A 246 -24.36 -18.78 20.65
N GLU A 247 -25.30 -17.88 20.93
CA GLU A 247 -25.61 -16.73 20.06
C GLU A 247 -24.72 -15.52 20.38
N CYS A 248 -24.12 -15.48 21.59
CA CYS A 248 -23.26 -14.38 22.06
C CYS A 248 -21.78 -14.66 21.78
N GLU A 249 -21.44 -14.80 20.51
CA GLU A 249 -20.05 -14.96 20.05
C GLU A 249 -19.37 -13.59 19.88
N LEU A 250 -18.04 -13.50 20.03
CA LEU A 250 -17.30 -12.25 19.84
C LEU A 250 -17.61 -11.55 18.50
N ASN A 251 -17.85 -12.30 17.43
CA ASN A 251 -18.21 -11.70 16.15
C ASN A 251 -19.68 -11.24 16.03
N SER A 252 -20.58 -11.67 16.92
CA SER A 252 -21.98 -11.24 16.90
C SER A 252 -22.17 -9.86 17.53
N LEU A 253 -21.19 -9.34 18.28
CA LEU A 253 -21.20 -7.96 18.79
C LEU A 253 -21.46 -6.95 17.68
N ALA A 254 -20.80 -7.14 16.54
CA ALA A 254 -20.95 -6.26 15.40
C ALA A 254 -22.38 -6.28 14.84
N THR A 255 -23.06 -7.43 14.84
CA THR A 255 -24.49 -7.51 14.48
C THR A 255 -25.36 -6.86 15.55
N TRP A 256 -25.11 -7.18 16.82
CA TRP A 256 -25.92 -6.68 17.94
C TRP A 256 -25.92 -5.15 18.00
N ALA A 257 -24.75 -4.52 17.91
CA ALA A 257 -24.65 -3.06 17.98
C ALA A 257 -25.27 -2.36 16.76
N ARG A 258 -25.30 -3.03 15.59
CA ARG A 258 -26.02 -2.54 14.40
C ARG A 258 -27.54 -2.62 14.55
N ASP A 259 -28.06 -3.55 15.34
CA ASP A 259 -29.48 -3.57 15.67
C ASP A 259 -29.84 -2.52 16.75
N HIS A 260 -28.83 -1.94 17.40
CA HIS A 260 -28.95 -0.98 18.50
C HIS A 260 -28.14 0.31 18.26
N GLU A 261 -28.08 0.82 17.02
CA GLU A 261 -27.27 2.00 16.65
C GLU A 261 -27.57 3.23 17.52
N GLY A 262 -28.80 3.35 18.02
CA GLY A 262 -29.20 4.45 18.91
C GLY A 262 -28.45 4.51 20.25
N LEU A 263 -27.74 3.43 20.63
CA LEU A 263 -26.87 3.39 21.81
C LEU A 263 -25.44 3.91 21.50
N PHE A 264 -25.09 4.09 20.24
CA PHE A 264 -23.76 4.51 19.77
C PHE A 264 -23.84 5.83 18.96
N PRO A 265 -24.34 6.93 19.55
CA PRO A 265 -24.64 8.16 18.80
C PRO A 265 -23.40 8.86 18.21
N ASP A 266 -22.22 8.61 18.79
CA ASP A 266 -20.95 9.23 18.40
C ASP A 266 -20.06 8.33 17.54
N SER A 267 -20.53 7.11 17.19
CA SER A 267 -19.76 6.16 16.37
C SER A 267 -20.29 6.06 14.95
N ASP A 268 -19.43 6.31 13.96
CA ASP A 268 -19.73 6.06 12.55
C ASP A 268 -19.89 4.57 12.23
N ASN A 269 -19.40 3.69 13.11
CA ASN A 269 -19.48 2.24 12.93
C ASN A 269 -19.74 1.51 14.27
N PRO A 270 -21.00 1.49 14.75
CA PRO A 270 -21.38 0.87 16.02
C PRO A 270 -20.94 -0.59 16.16
N GLY A 271 -20.93 -1.34 15.04
CA GLY A 271 -20.51 -2.74 15.05
C GLY A 271 -19.02 -2.93 15.34
N VAL A 272 -18.18 -2.03 14.83
CA VAL A 272 -16.75 -2.01 15.16
C VAL A 272 -16.54 -1.54 16.59
N GLU A 273 -17.25 -0.49 17.02
CA GLU A 273 -17.16 0.04 18.39
C GLU A 273 -17.43 -1.04 19.44
N ALA A 274 -18.56 -1.74 19.34
CA ALA A 274 -18.87 -2.83 20.26
C ALA A 274 -17.83 -3.96 20.21
N THR A 275 -17.23 -4.21 19.05
CA THR A 275 -16.14 -5.20 18.92
C THR A 275 -14.86 -4.70 19.62
N ILE A 276 -14.54 -3.41 19.53
CA ILE A 276 -13.44 -2.79 20.27
C ILE A 276 -13.67 -2.99 21.75
N GLU A 277 -14.82 -2.56 22.29
CA GLU A 277 -15.13 -2.66 23.72
C GLU A 277 -15.03 -4.10 24.26
N GLY A 278 -15.44 -5.10 23.47
CA GLY A 278 -15.28 -6.51 23.82
C GLY A 278 -13.81 -6.98 23.77
N VAL A 279 -13.04 -6.55 22.77
CA VAL A 279 -11.61 -6.87 22.67
C VAL A 279 -10.81 -6.23 23.81
N GLU A 280 -11.11 -4.98 24.17
CA GLU A 280 -10.50 -4.29 25.31
C GLU A 280 -10.82 -5.02 26.61
N GLY A 281 -12.08 -5.42 26.83
CA GLY A 281 -12.46 -6.24 27.99
C GLY A 281 -11.79 -7.62 28.05
N ILE A 282 -11.57 -8.27 26.90
CA ILE A 282 -10.88 -9.57 26.83
C ILE A 282 -9.37 -9.43 27.09
N THR A 283 -8.75 -8.40 26.54
CA THR A 283 -7.28 -8.30 26.45
C THR A 283 -6.66 -7.35 27.46
N GLY A 284 -7.43 -6.43 28.01
CA GLY A 284 -6.95 -5.33 28.85
C GLY A 284 -6.14 -4.28 28.09
N LEU A 285 -6.16 -4.31 26.75
CA LEU A 285 -5.44 -3.34 25.91
C LEU A 285 -6.40 -2.26 25.43
N ASP A 286 -6.03 -0.98 25.61
CA ASP A 286 -6.76 0.13 24.98
C ASP A 286 -6.49 0.18 23.48
N VAL A 287 -7.53 0.10 22.65
CA VAL A 287 -7.43 0.13 21.18
C VAL A 287 -7.37 1.58 20.70
N ASN A 288 -6.30 1.94 20.01
CA ASN A 288 -6.12 3.30 19.51
C ASN A 288 -6.77 3.52 18.13
N TYR A 289 -6.82 2.47 17.32
CA TYR A 289 -7.32 2.50 15.94
C TYR A 289 -7.85 1.13 15.53
N TYR A 290 -8.66 1.07 14.47
CA TYR A 290 -9.00 -0.16 13.78
C TYR A 290 -8.70 -0.08 12.28
N ALA A 291 -8.45 -1.25 11.68
CA ALA A 291 -8.41 -1.42 10.24
C ALA A 291 -9.22 -2.67 9.88
N MET A 292 -10.29 -2.45 9.12
CA MET A 292 -11.19 -3.49 8.68
C MET A 292 -11.05 -3.70 7.17
N VAL A 293 -10.86 -4.96 6.76
CA VAL A 293 -10.78 -5.35 5.36
C VAL A 293 -11.92 -6.31 5.04
N ASN A 294 -12.67 -6.01 3.99
CA ASN A 294 -13.68 -6.94 3.51
C ASN A 294 -13.10 -8.03 2.59
N LEU A 295 -13.92 -9.03 2.26
CA LEU A 295 -13.46 -10.18 1.46
C LEU A 295 -13.01 -9.80 0.06
N ASP A 296 -13.75 -8.90 -0.59
CA ASP A 296 -13.42 -8.42 -1.93
C ASP A 296 -12.12 -7.64 -1.91
N GLY A 297 -11.92 -6.89 -0.83
CA GLY A 297 -10.73 -6.11 -0.59
C GLY A 297 -9.51 -6.96 -0.33
N PHE A 298 -9.67 -7.99 0.48
CA PHE A 298 -8.65 -8.99 0.70
C PHE A 298 -8.24 -9.68 -0.62
N ARG A 299 -9.22 -10.13 -1.43
CA ARG A 299 -8.95 -10.76 -2.74
C ARG A 299 -8.18 -9.83 -3.65
N ALA A 300 -8.63 -8.58 -3.78
CA ALA A 300 -8.05 -7.62 -4.68
C ALA A 300 -6.65 -7.19 -4.22
N LEU A 301 -6.43 -7.01 -2.92
CA LEU A 301 -5.11 -6.74 -2.34
C LEU A 301 -4.11 -7.86 -2.65
N VAL A 302 -4.50 -9.12 -2.40
CA VAL A 302 -3.65 -10.28 -2.71
C VAL A 302 -3.36 -10.39 -4.21
N GLN A 303 -4.37 -10.11 -5.05
CA GLN A 303 -4.18 -10.12 -6.50
C GLN A 303 -3.23 -9.02 -6.96
N ALA A 304 -3.34 -7.80 -6.41
CA ALA A 304 -2.51 -6.65 -6.74
C ALA A 304 -1.02 -6.87 -6.46
N VAL A 305 -0.71 -7.67 -5.43
CA VAL A 305 0.67 -8.00 -5.05
C VAL A 305 1.24 -9.20 -5.84
N GLY A 306 0.42 -9.82 -6.70
CA GLY A 306 0.83 -10.94 -7.54
C GLY A 306 0.61 -12.32 -6.91
N GLY A 307 -0.29 -12.43 -5.93
CA GLY A 307 -0.56 -13.65 -5.17
C GLY A 307 0.37 -13.85 -3.97
N LEU A 308 0.09 -14.86 -3.15
CA LEU A 308 0.91 -15.25 -1.99
C LEU A 308 1.47 -16.66 -2.17
N GLU A 309 2.76 -16.83 -1.89
CA GLU A 309 3.36 -18.15 -1.77
C GLU A 309 2.99 -18.79 -0.41
N LEU A 310 2.33 -19.95 -0.45
CA LEU A 310 1.85 -20.67 0.72
C LEU A 310 2.10 -22.17 0.56
N ASN A 311 2.39 -22.83 1.68
CA ASN A 311 2.49 -24.28 1.74
C ASN A 311 1.12 -24.87 2.13
N VAL A 312 0.38 -25.38 1.14
CA VAL A 312 -0.92 -26.01 1.35
C VAL A 312 -0.69 -27.44 1.80
N ARG A 313 -1.02 -27.77 3.05
CA ARG A 313 -0.71 -29.10 3.62
C ARG A 313 -1.74 -30.16 3.27
N ASP A 314 -3.01 -29.78 3.32
CA ASP A 314 -4.13 -30.64 2.92
C ASP A 314 -4.91 -29.99 1.80
N ARG A 315 -5.66 -30.82 1.07
CA ARG A 315 -6.58 -30.36 0.05
C ARG A 315 -7.65 -29.47 0.69
N ILE A 316 -7.75 -28.21 0.25
CA ILE A 316 -8.70 -27.23 0.79
C ILE A 316 -9.94 -27.15 -0.10
N PRO A 317 -11.15 -27.44 0.41
CA PRO A 317 -12.38 -27.31 -0.36
C PRO A 317 -12.72 -25.85 -0.68
N ILE A 318 -13.16 -25.61 -1.91
CA ILE A 318 -13.75 -24.36 -2.38
C ILE A 318 -15.28 -24.55 -2.41
N GLY A 319 -16.01 -23.76 -1.62
CA GLY A 319 -17.45 -23.96 -1.37
C GLY A 319 -17.73 -24.78 -0.10
N GLY A 320 -18.78 -25.60 -0.12
CA GLY A 320 -19.13 -26.56 0.94
C GLY A 320 -20.11 -26.03 1.99
N VAL A 321 -19.87 -24.84 2.56
CA VAL A 321 -20.74 -24.31 3.61
C VAL A 321 -22.08 -23.86 3.02
N GLY A 322 -23.12 -24.70 3.17
CA GLY A 322 -24.48 -24.43 2.67
C GLY A 322 -24.65 -24.61 1.16
N GLY A 323 -23.67 -25.21 0.47
CA GLY A 323 -23.70 -25.43 -0.99
C GLY A 323 -22.67 -26.47 -1.44
N PRO A 324 -22.67 -26.86 -2.74
CA PRO A 324 -21.74 -27.88 -3.23
C PRO A 324 -20.28 -27.39 -3.16
N VAL A 325 -19.36 -28.32 -2.92
CA VAL A 325 -17.93 -28.08 -3.17
C VAL A 325 -17.72 -27.98 -4.68
N THR A 326 -17.18 -26.85 -5.15
CA THR A 326 -17.02 -26.52 -6.57
C THR A 326 -15.59 -26.70 -7.08
N GLY A 327 -14.64 -26.90 -6.17
CA GLY A 327 -13.24 -27.10 -6.51
C GLY A 327 -12.38 -27.32 -5.28
N TYR A 328 -11.07 -27.42 -5.50
CA TYR A 328 -10.10 -27.63 -4.44
C TYR A 328 -8.81 -26.85 -4.71
N ILE A 329 -8.16 -26.44 -3.63
CA ILE A 329 -6.75 -26.04 -3.64
C ILE A 329 -5.96 -27.29 -3.27
N GLU A 330 -5.09 -27.74 -4.18
CA GLU A 330 -4.34 -28.99 -3.99
C GLU A 330 -3.17 -28.81 -3.00
N PRO A 331 -2.70 -29.87 -2.32
CA PRO A 331 -1.52 -29.79 -1.48
C PRO A 331 -0.24 -29.41 -2.24
N GLY A 332 0.67 -28.70 -1.57
CA GLY A 332 2.00 -28.32 -2.05
C GLY A 332 2.32 -26.84 -1.82
N VAL A 333 3.62 -26.52 -1.93
CA VAL A 333 4.09 -25.13 -1.99
C VAL A 333 3.70 -24.55 -3.34
N GLN A 334 2.83 -23.55 -3.32
CA GLN A 334 2.32 -22.93 -4.52
C GLN A 334 1.99 -21.46 -4.30
N ARG A 335 1.89 -20.71 -5.39
CA ARG A 335 1.47 -19.32 -5.35
C ARG A 335 -0.03 -19.23 -5.56
N LEU A 336 -0.75 -18.88 -4.49
CA LEU A 336 -2.19 -18.70 -4.50
C LEU A 336 -2.54 -17.28 -4.95
N ASN A 337 -3.47 -17.15 -5.89
CA ASN A 337 -4.02 -15.86 -6.28
C ASN A 337 -5.03 -15.33 -5.22
N GLY A 338 -5.64 -14.17 -5.45
CA GLY A 338 -6.57 -13.58 -4.48
C GLY A 338 -7.76 -14.48 -4.14
N PHE A 339 -8.34 -15.14 -5.14
CA PHE A 339 -9.47 -16.05 -4.95
C PHE A 339 -9.06 -17.30 -4.15
N GLU A 340 -7.96 -17.94 -4.53
CA GLU A 340 -7.46 -19.14 -3.86
C GLU A 340 -7.01 -18.83 -2.43
N THR A 341 -6.31 -17.71 -2.22
CA THR A 341 -5.86 -17.29 -0.88
C THR A 341 -7.06 -17.04 0.04
N LEU A 342 -8.13 -16.41 -0.48
CA LEU A 342 -9.33 -16.22 0.32
C LEU A 342 -9.95 -17.56 0.71
N TRP A 343 -10.05 -18.52 -0.22
CA TRP A 343 -10.54 -19.86 0.09
C TRP A 343 -9.65 -20.62 1.07
N PHE A 344 -8.34 -20.49 0.92
CA PHE A 344 -7.35 -21.01 1.86
C PHE A 344 -7.56 -20.44 3.26
N ALA A 345 -7.88 -19.15 3.41
CA ALA A 345 -8.12 -18.53 4.71
C ALA A 345 -9.51 -18.81 5.31
N ARG A 346 -10.52 -19.14 4.48
CA ARG A 346 -11.93 -19.16 4.92
C ARG A 346 -12.59 -20.52 4.98
N SER A 347 -12.10 -21.51 4.23
CA SER A 347 -12.80 -22.80 4.08
C SER A 347 -13.03 -23.49 5.43
N ARG A 348 -14.24 -24.04 5.64
CA ARG A 348 -14.67 -24.70 6.90
C ARG A 348 -15.09 -26.16 6.72
N GLU A 349 -15.26 -26.62 5.48
CA GLU A 349 -15.85 -27.92 5.16
C GLU A 349 -15.06 -29.12 5.74
N SER A 350 -13.78 -28.93 6.05
CA SER A 350 -12.89 -29.94 6.63
C SER A 350 -12.03 -29.40 7.78
N ALA A 351 -12.45 -28.27 8.39
CA ALA A 351 -11.64 -27.54 9.37
C ALA A 351 -12.50 -27.01 10.52
N ASP A 352 -12.00 -27.10 11.74
CA ASP A 352 -12.53 -26.28 12.83
C ASP A 352 -12.05 -24.83 12.73
N ASP A 353 -12.66 -23.97 13.55
CA ASP A 353 -12.40 -22.53 13.56
C ASP A 353 -10.94 -22.21 13.93
N TYR A 354 -10.26 -23.05 14.71
CA TYR A 354 -8.87 -22.83 15.13
C TYR A 354 -7.87 -23.26 14.07
N SER A 355 -8.16 -24.31 13.31
CA SER A 355 -7.44 -24.64 12.08
C SER A 355 -7.58 -23.53 11.03
N ARG A 356 -8.76 -22.89 10.96
CA ARG A 356 -8.96 -21.71 10.11
C ARG A 356 -8.09 -20.53 10.58
N MET A 357 -8.12 -20.20 11.88
CA MET A 357 -7.24 -19.16 12.44
C MET A 357 -5.76 -19.44 12.19
N ALA A 358 -5.33 -20.70 12.30
CA ALA A 358 -3.96 -21.12 11.98
C ALA A 358 -3.59 -20.81 10.51
N ARG A 359 -4.49 -21.08 9.55
CA ARG A 359 -4.28 -20.72 8.14
C ARG A 359 -4.29 -19.20 7.91
N GLN A 360 -5.17 -18.46 8.59
CA GLN A 360 -5.20 -17.00 8.53
C GLN A 360 -3.86 -16.40 9.00
N LYS A 361 -3.25 -16.97 10.05
CA LYS A 361 -1.88 -16.60 10.47
C LYS A 361 -0.84 -16.86 9.39
N CYS A 362 -0.93 -17.98 8.66
CA CYS A 362 -0.04 -18.24 7.52
C CYS A 362 -0.16 -17.17 6.45
N VAL A 363 -1.38 -16.78 6.14
CA VAL A 363 -1.66 -15.70 5.19
C VAL A 363 -1.06 -14.38 5.69
N MET A 364 -1.26 -14.02 6.97
CA MET A 364 -0.67 -12.81 7.56
C MET A 364 0.87 -12.82 7.48
N ASN A 365 1.51 -13.95 7.80
CA ASN A 365 2.95 -14.10 7.66
C ASN A 365 3.40 -13.91 6.19
N ALA A 366 2.76 -14.61 5.25
CA ALA A 366 3.08 -14.53 3.83
C ALA A 366 2.87 -13.10 3.28
N MET A 367 1.84 -12.40 3.75
CA MET A 367 1.60 -11.00 3.45
C MET A 367 2.72 -10.12 3.99
N LEU A 368 3.11 -10.23 5.26
CA LEU A 368 4.20 -9.44 5.84
C LEU A 368 5.54 -9.63 5.11
N GLN A 369 5.84 -10.85 4.66
CA GLN A 369 7.06 -11.14 3.91
C GLN A 369 7.05 -10.52 2.50
N GLN A 370 5.89 -10.40 1.85
CA GLN A 370 5.77 -9.94 0.45
C GLN A 370 5.37 -8.45 0.34
N LEU A 371 4.64 -7.90 1.31
CA LEU A 371 4.18 -6.51 1.41
C LEU A 371 5.21 -5.62 2.09
N SER A 372 6.41 -5.52 1.52
CA SER A 372 7.36 -4.51 1.98
C SER A 372 6.81 -3.08 1.74
N PRO A 373 7.17 -2.07 2.54
CA PRO A 373 6.76 -0.67 2.30
C PRO A 373 7.08 -0.18 0.88
N ARG A 374 8.18 -0.68 0.29
CA ARG A 374 8.54 -0.43 -1.11
C ARG A 374 7.55 -1.08 -2.09
N THR A 375 7.10 -2.31 -1.80
CA THR A 375 6.08 -2.99 -2.60
C THR A 375 4.78 -2.21 -2.55
N VAL A 376 4.33 -1.79 -1.37
CA VAL A 376 3.09 -1.03 -1.18
C VAL A 376 3.12 0.28 -1.97
N ILE A 377 4.23 1.03 -1.92
CA ILE A 377 4.37 2.29 -2.68
C ILE A 377 4.37 2.02 -4.19
N THR A 378 5.11 1.01 -4.66
CA THR A 378 5.20 0.74 -6.11
C THR A 378 3.95 0.08 -6.69
N LYS A 379 3.14 -0.58 -5.87
CA LYS A 379 1.86 -1.20 -6.22
C LYS A 379 0.66 -0.39 -5.75
N PHE A 380 0.88 0.85 -5.32
CA PHE A 380 -0.16 1.68 -4.76
C PHE A 380 -1.31 1.88 -5.74
N GLU A 381 -1.03 2.12 -7.03
CA GLU A 381 -2.09 2.27 -8.04
C GLU A 381 -2.98 1.03 -8.11
N SER A 382 -2.40 -0.18 -8.15
CA SER A 382 -3.19 -1.42 -8.15
C SER A 382 -3.95 -1.66 -6.84
N ILE A 383 -3.39 -1.22 -5.71
CA ILE A 383 -4.04 -1.31 -4.38
C ILE A 383 -5.19 -0.30 -4.27
N ALA A 384 -4.99 0.93 -4.78
CA ALA A 384 -6.00 1.99 -4.77
C ALA A 384 -7.10 1.76 -5.81
N ALA A 385 -6.76 1.19 -6.98
CA ALA A 385 -7.71 0.79 -8.01
C ALA A 385 -8.59 -0.39 -7.59
N ALA A 386 -8.13 -1.19 -6.62
CA ALA A 386 -8.96 -2.18 -5.97
C ALA A 386 -10.15 -1.54 -5.21
N GLY A 387 -10.04 -0.24 -4.85
CA GLY A 387 -11.14 0.59 -4.33
C GLY A 387 -10.94 1.01 -2.87
N SER A 388 -11.41 2.22 -2.52
CA SER A 388 -11.46 2.73 -1.14
C SER A 388 -12.54 2.05 -0.29
N GLU A 389 -13.52 1.40 -0.91
CA GLU A 389 -14.61 0.66 -0.25
C GLU A 389 -14.15 -0.67 0.38
N LEU A 390 -12.87 -1.01 0.22
CA LEU A 390 -12.29 -2.28 0.66
C LEU A 390 -11.71 -2.25 2.07
N ILE A 391 -11.29 -1.07 2.51
CA ILE A 391 -10.63 -0.86 3.80
C ILE A 391 -11.37 0.27 4.52
N THR A 392 -11.86 -0.02 5.71
CA THR A 392 -12.44 0.98 6.62
C THR A 392 -11.52 1.12 7.83
N THR A 393 -11.19 2.35 8.21
CA THR A 393 -10.29 2.64 9.32
C THR A 393 -10.61 4.02 9.89
N ASP A 394 -10.35 4.19 11.18
CA ASP A 394 -10.34 5.47 11.89
C ASP A 394 -8.93 6.09 11.99
N LEU A 395 -7.89 5.42 11.46
CA LEU A 395 -6.54 5.94 11.44
C LEU A 395 -6.50 7.21 10.57
N PRO A 396 -6.19 8.40 11.12
CA PRO A 396 -6.23 9.62 10.33
C PRO A 396 -5.02 9.75 9.41
N ALA A 397 -5.20 10.47 8.29
CA ALA A 397 -4.15 10.63 7.29
C ALA A 397 -2.87 11.30 7.85
N SER A 398 -2.99 12.07 8.94
CA SER A 398 -1.86 12.66 9.66
C SER A 398 -0.92 11.62 10.28
N GLU A 399 -1.44 10.45 10.66
CA GLU A 399 -0.71 9.41 11.38
C GLU A 399 -0.04 8.40 10.45
N LEU A 400 -0.41 8.38 9.17
CA LEU A 400 0.22 7.53 8.15
C LEU A 400 1.74 7.68 8.11
N GLY A 401 2.24 8.91 8.27
CA GLY A 401 3.67 9.18 8.31
C GLY A 401 4.36 8.50 9.49
N ARG A 402 3.71 8.49 10.66
CA ARG A 402 4.20 7.82 11.88
C ARG A 402 4.18 6.30 11.72
N PHE A 403 3.05 5.72 11.30
CA PHE A 403 2.95 4.28 11.11
C PHE A 403 3.87 3.75 9.99
N ALA A 404 4.07 4.51 8.91
CA ALA A 404 5.05 4.16 7.88
C ALA A 404 6.49 4.11 8.44
N GLU A 405 6.84 5.04 9.34
CA GLU A 405 8.14 5.05 10.00
C GLU A 405 8.30 3.86 10.96
N LEU A 406 7.27 3.56 11.76
CA LEU A 406 7.24 2.40 12.66
C LEU A 406 7.40 1.10 11.87
N ALA A 407 6.64 0.93 10.77
CA ALA A 407 6.76 -0.24 9.90
C ALA A 407 8.17 -0.41 9.31
N MET A 408 8.85 0.69 9.00
CA MET A 408 10.24 0.65 8.53
C MET A 408 11.22 0.21 9.62
N LYS A 409 11.06 0.69 10.86
CA LYS A 409 11.86 0.25 12.02
C LYS A 409 11.59 -1.23 12.36
N ALA A 410 10.34 -1.67 12.18
CA ALA A 410 9.88 -3.02 12.45
C ALA A 410 10.35 -4.06 11.41
N ARG A 411 10.71 -3.63 10.20
CA ARG A 411 10.92 -4.52 9.03
C ARG A 411 11.87 -5.70 9.29
N SER A 412 12.92 -5.52 10.10
CA SER A 412 13.90 -6.57 10.40
C SER A 412 13.65 -7.24 11.75
N LYS A 413 12.56 -6.90 12.44
CA LYS A 413 12.23 -7.45 13.75
C LYS A 413 11.23 -8.60 13.59
N PRO A 414 11.38 -9.69 14.37
CA PRO A 414 10.37 -10.73 14.44
C PRO A 414 9.07 -10.17 15.00
N VAL A 415 7.94 -10.60 14.43
CA VAL A 415 6.59 -10.25 14.90
C VAL A 415 6.14 -11.35 15.84
N ALA A 416 5.98 -11.02 17.12
CA ALA A 416 5.49 -12.00 18.08
C ALA A 416 4.03 -12.32 17.80
N SER A 417 3.60 -13.55 18.09
CA SER A 417 2.20 -13.94 17.96
C SER A 417 1.72 -14.68 19.20
N VAL A 418 0.51 -14.35 19.63
CA VAL A 418 -0.22 -15.01 20.71
C VAL A 418 -1.63 -15.31 20.20
N SER A 419 -2.15 -16.50 20.50
CA SER A 419 -3.53 -16.85 20.19
C SER A 419 -4.28 -17.30 21.43
N PHE A 420 -5.44 -16.71 21.65
CA PHE A 420 -6.32 -17.08 22.76
C PHE A 420 -7.24 -18.23 22.36
N VAL A 421 -6.64 -19.38 22.03
CA VAL A 421 -7.34 -20.57 21.51
C VAL A 421 -6.98 -21.82 22.31
N PRO A 422 -7.73 -22.92 22.16
CA PRO A 422 -7.43 -24.18 22.82
C PRO A 422 -6.07 -24.77 22.39
N PRO A 423 -5.39 -25.51 23.28
CA PRO A 423 -5.79 -25.83 24.66
C PRO A 423 -5.41 -24.75 25.68
N ALA A 424 -4.80 -23.64 25.26
CA ALA A 424 -4.34 -22.60 26.17
C ALA A 424 -5.51 -21.86 26.82
N ILE A 425 -6.53 -21.50 26.03
CA ILE A 425 -7.74 -20.79 26.46
C ILE A 425 -8.96 -21.59 26.03
N HIS A 426 -9.93 -21.74 26.94
CA HIS A 426 -11.23 -22.33 26.63
C HIS A 426 -12.18 -21.24 26.14
N THR A 427 -12.50 -21.22 24.85
CA THR A 427 -13.24 -20.09 24.23
C THR A 427 -14.68 -19.98 24.69
N GLY A 428 -15.31 -21.07 25.13
CA GLY A 428 -16.68 -21.04 25.63
C GLY A 428 -16.80 -20.49 27.05
N ASN A 429 -15.69 -20.29 27.76
CA ASN A 429 -15.65 -19.66 29.08
C ASN A 429 -14.17 -19.29 29.36
N PRO A 430 -13.67 -18.19 28.78
CA PRO A 430 -12.27 -17.83 28.86
C PRO A 430 -11.87 -17.42 30.28
N ASP A 431 -10.66 -17.81 30.67
CA ASP A 431 -10.02 -17.31 31.88
C ASP A 431 -9.36 -15.97 31.53
N ILE A 432 -10.02 -14.86 31.88
CA ILE A 432 -9.62 -13.50 31.49
C ILE A 432 -8.33 -13.08 32.19
N ASP A 433 -8.17 -13.40 33.47
CA ASP A 433 -6.92 -13.13 34.21
C ASP A 433 -5.73 -13.78 33.52
N LYS A 434 -5.91 -15.04 33.07
CA LYS A 434 -4.89 -15.73 32.28
C LYS A 434 -4.63 -15.08 30.92
N ILE A 435 -5.65 -14.53 30.25
CA ILE A 435 -5.46 -13.79 28.99
C ILE A 435 -4.63 -12.53 29.26
N HIS A 436 -4.93 -11.77 30.31
CA HIS A 436 -4.17 -10.59 30.71
C HIS A 436 -2.71 -10.94 31.03
N ASP A 437 -2.47 -12.02 31.78
CA ASP A 437 -1.11 -12.54 32.03
C ASP A 437 -0.39 -12.88 30.72
N MET A 438 -1.07 -13.53 29.77
CA MET A 438 -0.50 -13.86 28.45
C MET A 438 -0.17 -12.61 27.61
N VAL A 439 -0.97 -11.55 27.72
CA VAL A 439 -0.74 -10.26 27.08
C VAL A 439 0.50 -9.61 27.69
N GLN A 440 0.54 -9.46 29.02
CA GLN A 440 1.65 -8.83 29.73
C GLN A 440 2.97 -9.59 29.49
N ASP A 441 2.95 -10.93 29.58
CA ASP A 441 4.11 -11.78 29.28
C ASP A 441 4.65 -11.55 27.86
N ALA A 442 3.76 -11.30 26.89
CA ALA A 442 4.16 -11.05 25.52
C ALA A 442 4.79 -9.67 25.35
N VAL A 443 4.21 -8.66 26.01
CA VAL A 443 4.71 -7.28 26.06
C VAL A 443 6.09 -7.23 26.73
N ASP A 444 6.22 -7.78 27.94
CA ASP A 444 7.48 -7.84 28.70
C ASP A 444 8.60 -8.53 27.88
N ARG A 445 8.29 -9.65 27.22
CA ARG A 445 9.25 -10.35 26.35
C ARG A 445 9.64 -9.53 25.13
N ALA A 446 8.74 -8.71 24.60
CA ALA A 446 9.03 -7.85 23.46
C ALA A 446 9.93 -6.68 23.87
N GLU A 447 9.66 -6.07 25.02
CA GLU A 447 10.40 -4.94 25.59
C GLU A 447 11.80 -5.35 26.04
N ALA A 448 11.95 -6.49 26.72
CA ALA A 448 13.26 -7.02 27.10
C ALA A 448 14.20 -7.22 25.89
N LYS A 449 13.64 -7.55 24.71
CA LYS A 449 14.41 -7.68 23.46
C LYS A 449 14.85 -6.34 22.87
N ASP A 450 14.19 -5.24 23.23
CA ASP A 450 14.53 -3.90 22.76
C ASP A 450 15.52 -3.19 23.69
N GLU A 451 15.49 -3.49 24.99
CA GLU A 451 16.47 -2.98 25.98
C GLU A 451 17.84 -3.69 25.94
N GLY A 452 17.98 -4.76 25.15
CA GLY A 452 19.19 -5.60 25.16
C GLY A 452 19.39 -6.34 26.48
N ALA A 453 18.36 -6.44 27.31
CA ALA A 453 18.37 -7.14 28.57
C ALA A 453 18.53 -8.67 28.33
N PRO A 454 19.22 -9.41 29.22
CA PRO A 454 19.18 -10.86 29.17
C PRO A 454 17.73 -11.30 29.28
N ALA A 455 17.24 -12.07 28.30
CA ALA A 455 15.89 -12.61 28.31
C ALA A 455 15.59 -13.22 29.69
N PRO A 456 14.41 -12.95 30.30
CA PRO A 456 14.07 -13.52 31.59
C PRO A 456 14.24 -15.04 31.53
N ALA A 457 15.01 -15.56 32.48
CA ALA A 457 15.32 -16.99 32.53
C ALA A 457 14.00 -17.79 32.51
N PRO A 458 13.88 -18.83 31.67
CA PRO A 458 12.66 -19.63 31.63
C PRO A 458 12.38 -20.15 33.04
N GLN A 459 11.18 -19.84 33.55
CA GLN A 459 10.73 -20.33 34.85
C GLN A 459 10.96 -21.85 34.92
N LYS A 460 11.60 -22.29 36.01
CA LYS A 460 11.97 -23.69 36.26
C LYS A 460 10.74 -24.59 36.12
N LYS A 461 10.63 -25.27 34.98
CA LYS A 461 9.73 -26.42 34.85
C LYS A 461 10.15 -27.48 35.87
N ALA A 462 9.19 -27.94 36.67
CA ALA A 462 9.31 -29.14 37.49
C ALA A 462 9.88 -30.30 36.63
N PRO A 463 10.67 -31.21 37.22
CA PRO A 463 11.43 -32.19 36.44
C PRO A 463 10.48 -33.12 35.68
N ALA A 464 10.37 -32.88 34.38
CA ALA A 464 9.74 -33.79 33.46
C ALA A 464 10.55 -35.09 33.45
N LYS A 465 9.94 -36.18 33.95
CA LYS A 465 10.44 -37.54 33.73
C LYS A 465 10.74 -37.69 32.25
N LYS A 466 11.98 -38.04 31.92
CA LYS A 466 12.42 -38.44 30.57
C LYS A 466 11.61 -39.66 30.12
N LYS A 467 10.42 -39.42 29.57
CA LYS A 467 9.87 -40.29 28.52
C LYS A 467 10.37 -39.71 27.23
N GLY A 468 11.25 -40.45 26.54
CA GLY A 468 11.61 -40.12 25.18
C GLY A 468 10.34 -40.03 24.35
N PHE A 469 10.02 -38.83 23.87
CA PHE A 469 9.09 -38.70 22.76
C PHE A 469 9.84 -39.22 21.53
N SER A 470 9.63 -40.51 21.28
CA SER A 470 9.81 -41.13 19.99
C SER A 470 9.07 -40.28 18.95
N HIS A 471 9.79 -39.73 17.98
CA HIS A 471 9.25 -39.30 16.68
C HIS A 471 8.54 -40.50 16.02
N ARG A 472 7.27 -40.72 16.39
CA ARG A 472 6.32 -41.62 15.72
C ARG A 472 4.93 -41.01 15.81
N GLY A 473 4.66 -40.17 14.83
CA GLY A 473 3.35 -39.69 14.44
C GLY A 473 3.62 -38.87 13.20
N ALA A 474 3.14 -39.30 12.04
CA ALA A 474 3.03 -38.39 10.90
C ALA A 474 2.32 -37.13 11.41
N ASP A 475 2.83 -35.95 11.08
CA ASP A 475 2.20 -34.67 11.43
C ASP A 475 0.72 -34.76 11.03
N THR A 476 -0.16 -34.92 12.03
CA THR A 476 -1.59 -35.01 11.74
C THR A 476 -2.03 -33.63 11.30
N THR A 477 -2.48 -33.56 10.06
CA THR A 477 -2.99 -32.33 9.46
C THR A 477 -4.51 -32.37 9.50
N VAL A 478 -5.12 -31.31 10.01
CA VAL A 478 -6.57 -31.14 10.07
C VAL A 478 -6.92 -29.81 9.43
N GLY A 479 -7.70 -29.86 8.35
CA GLY A 479 -8.14 -28.67 7.65
C GLY A 479 -7.00 -27.83 7.07
N GLY A 480 -5.86 -28.45 6.73
CA GLY A 480 -4.68 -27.77 6.18
C GLY A 480 -3.69 -27.22 7.21
N SER A 481 -3.91 -27.47 8.51
CA SER A 481 -3.05 -27.03 9.61
C SER A 481 -2.47 -28.22 10.37
N ILE A 482 -1.21 -28.16 10.82
CA ILE A 482 -0.61 -29.23 11.64
C ILE A 482 -1.16 -29.14 13.06
N GLY A 483 -1.68 -30.25 13.56
CA GLY A 483 -2.25 -30.40 14.89
C GLY A 483 -3.74 -30.72 14.88
N THR A 484 -4.31 -30.73 16.07
CA THR A 484 -5.72 -31.04 16.33
C THR A 484 -6.29 -30.04 17.33
N TYR A 485 -7.61 -30.02 17.51
CA TYR A 485 -8.27 -29.21 18.54
C TYR A 485 -7.73 -29.49 19.95
N SER A 486 -7.58 -30.76 20.34
CA SER A 486 -7.19 -31.16 21.70
C SER A 486 -5.72 -30.89 22.00
N GLU A 487 -4.84 -31.12 21.03
CA GLU A 487 -3.42 -30.88 21.20
C GLU A 487 -3.07 -29.42 20.92
N GLY A 488 -3.84 -28.72 20.08
CA GLY A 488 -3.61 -27.37 19.58
C GLY A 488 -2.77 -27.34 18.31
N TYR A 489 -3.09 -26.39 17.42
CA TYR A 489 -2.44 -26.21 16.13
C TYR A 489 -1.06 -25.55 16.24
N ALA A 490 -0.09 -26.02 15.44
CA ALA A 490 1.29 -25.54 15.45
C ALA A 490 1.40 -24.03 15.19
N ALA A 491 0.67 -23.51 14.20
CA ALA A 491 0.65 -22.08 13.88
C ALA A 491 0.10 -21.21 15.01
N ASN A 492 -0.85 -21.73 15.79
CA ASN A 492 -1.45 -21.00 16.91
C ASN A 492 -0.53 -20.98 18.14
N LYS A 493 0.32 -22.00 18.30
CA LYS A 493 1.33 -22.09 19.36
C LYS A 493 2.64 -21.37 19.03
N ALA A 494 2.82 -20.95 17.79
CA ALA A 494 4.01 -20.25 17.36
C ALA A 494 4.12 -18.90 18.09
N THR A 495 5.27 -18.68 18.74
CA THR A 495 5.57 -17.43 19.46
C THR A 495 6.04 -16.32 18.53
N ASP A 496 6.42 -16.68 17.31
CA ASP A 496 6.81 -15.80 16.21
C ASP A 496 5.97 -16.14 14.98
N LEU A 497 5.40 -15.12 14.36
CA LEU A 497 4.57 -15.24 13.18
C LEU A 497 5.33 -15.86 12.00
N SER A 498 6.65 -15.66 11.89
CA SER A 498 7.46 -16.27 10.83
C SER A 498 7.63 -17.78 10.97
N SER A 499 7.36 -18.31 12.16
CA SER A 499 7.44 -19.75 12.47
C SER A 499 6.07 -20.44 12.45
N ALA A 500 5.00 -19.69 12.23
CA ALA A 500 3.65 -20.22 12.25
C ALA A 500 3.41 -21.23 11.11
N CYS A 501 4.06 -20.99 9.96
CA CYS A 501 3.84 -21.67 8.70
C CYS A 501 5.17 -21.75 7.92
#